data_AF-A0A9D6UW10-F1
#
_entry.id   AF-A0A9D6UW10-F1
#
_cell.length_a   1.000
_cell.length_b   1.000
_cell.length_c   1.000
_cell.angle_alpha   90.00
_cell.angle_beta   90.00
_cell.angle_gamma   90.00
#
_symmetry.space_group_name_H-M   'P 1'
#
loop_
_entity.id
_entity.type
_entity.pdbx_description
1 polymer ?
#
loop_
_entity_poly.entity_id
_entity_poly.type
_entity_poly.pdbx_seq_one_letter_code
_entity_poly.pdbx_strand_id
1 'polypeptide(L)'
;MSFPAAKRDTVLKLAMLLTAVTCLSRTLAAAPIVPVVIGGSGETLAMASTAEFDTILPTQLTQEVDIWSIQLIARMQGGPLLFDQTYTVPFLDPQVQAGITQAGGLLTAAGAVALLGPALLSSLRSLQSSQSDTQIMDRQTTQTYLGAQAFVGPQVIFTGGLGVCQSYSLDAGNYASLSGCSGYTPYADPVCFSALYTIQCGTQVSIVPGSIIVEGRLLSLVTIFQTTTTTDTYLNTLLYEIEGIPPGSPVPEPGSTPLVLCGLAGLSVAARARTRAMRKKLREISCTLPRL
;
A
#
# COMPACT_ATOMS: atom_id res chain seq x y z
N MET A 1 22.57 -37.60 -45.84
CA MET A 1 22.38 -38.89 -45.12
C MET A 1 20.90 -39.11 -44.93
N SER A 2 20.33 -40.07 -45.68
CA SER A 2 18.90 -40.37 -45.71
C SER A 2 18.57 -41.30 -44.54
N PHE A 3 17.69 -40.86 -43.63
CA PHE A 3 17.18 -41.73 -42.57
C PHE A 3 16.11 -42.67 -43.15
N PRO A 4 16.12 -43.97 -42.78
CA PRO A 4 15.17 -44.95 -43.30
C PRO A 4 13.73 -44.59 -42.93
N ALA A 5 12.82 -44.70 -43.90
CA ALA A 5 11.41 -44.29 -43.84
C ALA A 5 10.64 -44.83 -42.62
N ALA A 6 10.99 -46.02 -42.12
CA ALA A 6 10.37 -46.65 -40.96
C ALA A 6 10.51 -45.85 -39.65
N LYS A 7 11.54 -45.00 -39.53
CA LYS A 7 11.80 -44.19 -38.33
C LYS A 7 11.02 -42.87 -38.30
N ARG A 8 10.51 -42.41 -39.46
CA ARG A 8 9.66 -41.22 -39.57
C ARG A 8 8.20 -41.54 -39.21
N ASP A 9 7.72 -42.71 -39.60
CA ASP A 9 6.34 -43.13 -39.31
C ASP A 9 6.08 -43.38 -37.81
N THR A 10 7.10 -43.78 -37.06
CA THR A 10 7.01 -43.98 -35.60
C THR A 10 6.95 -42.65 -34.85
N VAL A 11 7.73 -41.65 -35.27
CA VAL A 11 7.73 -40.31 -34.67
C VAL A 11 6.43 -39.55 -35.01
N LEU A 12 5.89 -39.73 -36.21
CA LEU A 12 4.63 -39.12 -36.62
C LEU A 12 3.41 -39.73 -35.88
N LYS A 13 3.44 -41.04 -35.62
CA LYS A 13 2.44 -41.73 -34.79
C LYS A 13 2.52 -41.32 -33.32
N LEU A 14 3.72 -41.03 -32.82
CA LEU A 14 3.94 -40.53 -31.46
C LEU A 14 3.34 -39.12 -31.26
N ALA A 15 3.42 -38.26 -32.29
CA ALA A 15 2.84 -36.92 -32.27
C ALA A 15 1.29 -36.93 -32.35
N MET A 16 0.72 -37.93 -33.04
CA MET A 16 -0.73 -38.03 -33.25
C MET A 16 -1.50 -38.69 -32.08
N LEU A 17 -0.80 -39.43 -31.21
CA LEU A 17 -1.40 -40.04 -30.00
C LEU A 17 -1.49 -39.05 -28.81
N LEU A 18 -0.76 -37.92 -28.88
CA LEU A 18 -0.69 -36.92 -27.82
C LEU A 18 -1.95 -36.03 -27.72
N THR A 19 -2.81 -36.01 -28.75
CA THR A 19 -3.98 -35.10 -28.84
C THR A 19 -5.32 -35.70 -28.40
N ALA A 20 -5.38 -36.97 -27.96
CA ALA A 20 -6.65 -37.68 -27.78
C ALA A 20 -7.05 -38.04 -26.34
N VAL A 21 -6.27 -37.72 -25.30
CA VAL A 21 -6.51 -38.28 -23.95
C VAL A 21 -6.72 -37.18 -22.91
N THR A 22 -7.90 -36.55 -22.99
CA THR A 22 -8.53 -35.85 -21.87
C THR A 22 -9.90 -36.50 -21.61
N CYS A 23 -10.18 -36.82 -20.34
CA CYS A 23 -11.43 -37.39 -19.79
C CYS A 23 -11.46 -38.90 -19.53
N LEU A 24 -10.93 -39.33 -18.37
CA LEU A 24 -11.66 -40.23 -17.48
C LEU A 24 -11.07 -40.17 -16.04
N SER A 25 -11.84 -39.63 -15.09
CA SER A 25 -11.44 -39.56 -13.68
C SER A 25 -12.08 -40.70 -12.87
N ARG A 26 -11.24 -41.47 -12.16
CA ARG A 26 -11.65 -42.40 -11.10
C ARG A 26 -10.68 -42.31 -9.92
N THR A 27 -11.24 -42.31 -8.72
CA THR A 27 -10.56 -42.13 -7.43
C THR A 27 -9.78 -43.38 -7.00
N LEU A 28 -8.52 -43.21 -6.56
CA LEU A 28 -7.75 -44.27 -5.91
C LEU A 28 -6.89 -43.71 -4.75
N ALA A 29 -6.93 -44.40 -3.61
CA ALA A 29 -6.28 -44.04 -2.36
C ALA A 29 -4.75 -44.16 -2.42
N ALA A 30 -4.05 -43.37 -1.60
CA ALA A 30 -2.59 -43.32 -1.50
C ALA A 30 -1.99 -44.64 -1.00
N ALA A 31 -1.33 -45.37 -1.90
CA ALA A 31 -0.53 -46.55 -1.61
C ALA A 31 0.97 -46.19 -1.45
N PRO A 32 1.78 -46.99 -0.73
CA PRO A 32 3.23 -46.79 -0.69
C PRO A 32 3.85 -46.85 -2.10
N ILE A 33 4.79 -45.96 -2.37
CA ILE A 33 5.49 -45.86 -3.67
C ILE A 33 6.46 -47.05 -3.78
N VAL A 34 6.01 -48.16 -4.38
CA VAL A 34 6.87 -49.26 -4.80
C VAL A 34 7.31 -49.00 -6.24
N PRO A 35 8.60 -49.17 -6.59
CA PRO A 35 9.05 -49.01 -7.96
C PRO A 35 8.31 -49.98 -8.88
N VAL A 36 7.74 -49.47 -9.97
CA VAL A 36 7.15 -50.33 -10.99
C VAL A 36 8.28 -51.01 -11.75
N VAL A 37 8.30 -52.34 -11.77
CA VAL A 37 9.28 -53.11 -12.54
C VAL A 37 8.75 -53.26 -13.96
N ILE A 38 9.54 -52.82 -14.95
CA ILE A 38 9.13 -52.78 -16.35
C ILE A 38 10.20 -53.40 -17.24
N GLY A 39 9.75 -54.22 -18.20
CA GLY A 39 10.55 -54.83 -19.25
C GLY A 39 10.72 -56.35 -19.14
N GLY A 40 10.79 -57.01 -20.30
CA GLY A 40 11.32 -58.34 -20.53
C GLY A 40 12.70 -58.31 -21.20
N SER A 41 13.44 -59.43 -21.17
CA SER A 41 14.76 -59.52 -21.80
C SER A 41 14.68 -59.20 -23.30
N GLY A 42 15.41 -58.19 -23.77
CA GLY A 42 15.42 -57.77 -25.17
C GLY A 42 14.32 -56.77 -25.56
N GLU A 43 13.52 -56.28 -24.61
CA GLU A 43 12.47 -55.29 -24.90
C GLU A 43 13.01 -53.86 -24.94
N THR A 44 12.45 -53.04 -25.84
CA THR A 44 12.63 -51.59 -25.87
C THR A 44 11.27 -50.91 -25.65
N LEU A 45 11.17 -50.08 -24.63
CA LEU A 45 9.94 -49.40 -24.24
C LEU A 45 10.12 -47.88 -24.30
N ALA A 46 9.02 -47.16 -24.54
CA ALA A 46 9.02 -45.70 -24.58
C ALA A 46 8.17 -45.12 -23.45
N MET A 47 8.70 -44.12 -22.77
CA MET A 47 8.04 -43.40 -21.67
C MET A 47 8.12 -41.90 -21.91
N ALA A 48 7.20 -41.15 -21.31
CA ALA A 48 7.21 -39.70 -21.34
C ALA A 48 7.13 -39.12 -19.93
N SER A 49 7.89 -38.06 -19.70
CA SER A 49 7.86 -37.29 -18.46
C SER A 49 7.63 -35.81 -18.74
N THR A 50 6.94 -35.16 -17.83
CA THR A 50 6.70 -33.72 -17.86
C THR A 50 7.27 -33.09 -16.59
N ALA A 51 7.88 -31.93 -16.75
CA ALA A 51 8.45 -31.16 -15.66
C ALA A 51 8.30 -29.67 -15.94
N GLU A 52 8.31 -28.90 -14.86
CA GLU A 52 8.19 -27.46 -14.92
C GLU A 52 9.31 -26.78 -14.12
N PHE A 53 9.77 -25.63 -14.60
CA PHE A 53 10.68 -24.76 -13.88
C PHE A 53 10.09 -23.37 -13.81
N ASP A 54 9.75 -22.94 -12.60
CA ASP A 54 9.08 -21.67 -12.36
C ASP A 54 10.09 -20.57 -12.05
N THR A 55 10.03 -19.47 -12.79
CA THR A 55 10.77 -18.23 -12.52
C THR A 55 9.77 -17.17 -12.07
N ILE A 56 9.90 -16.69 -10.84
CA ILE A 56 9.04 -15.64 -10.30
C ILE A 56 9.64 -14.28 -10.65
N LEU A 57 8.85 -13.44 -11.31
CA LEU A 57 9.20 -12.05 -11.57
C LEU A 57 8.35 -11.14 -10.66
N PRO A 58 8.92 -10.64 -9.54
CA PRO A 58 8.19 -9.83 -8.58
C PRO A 58 8.13 -8.37 -9.02
N THR A 59 6.96 -7.75 -8.85
CA THR A 59 6.77 -6.30 -8.88
C THR A 59 6.26 -5.83 -7.53
N GLN A 60 6.69 -4.65 -7.11
CA GLN A 60 6.33 -4.06 -5.82
C GLN A 60 5.54 -2.78 -6.08
N LEU A 61 4.38 -2.66 -5.44
CA LEU A 61 3.55 -1.46 -5.46
C LEU A 61 3.29 -1.02 -4.03
N THR A 62 3.46 0.27 -3.76
CA THR A 62 3.11 0.86 -2.47
C THR A 62 1.93 1.80 -2.65
N GLN A 63 0.94 1.68 -1.79
CA GLN A 63 -0.22 2.55 -1.71
C GLN A 63 -0.32 3.11 -0.30
N GLU A 64 -0.74 4.36 -0.20
CA GLU A 64 -0.98 5.02 1.09
C GLU A 64 -2.46 5.27 1.29
N VAL A 65 -2.94 5.03 2.50
CA VAL A 65 -4.29 5.34 2.96
C VAL A 65 -4.18 6.20 4.20
N ASP A 66 -4.72 7.42 4.16
CA ASP A 66 -4.73 8.32 5.29
C ASP A 66 -6.10 8.28 6.01
N ILE A 67 -6.07 8.01 7.30
CA ILE A 67 -7.17 8.16 8.24
C ILE A 67 -6.94 9.45 9.03
N TRP A 68 -8.02 10.16 9.35
CA TRP A 68 -7.95 11.45 10.03
C TRP A 68 -8.55 11.35 11.43
N SER A 69 -7.98 12.09 12.36
CA SER A 69 -8.54 12.37 13.68
C SER A 69 -8.29 13.84 14.00
N ILE A 70 -9.34 14.64 13.92
CA ILE A 70 -9.28 16.08 14.12
C ILE A 70 -9.98 16.40 15.42
N GLN A 71 -9.23 16.87 16.40
CA GLN A 71 -9.80 17.45 17.60
C GLN A 71 -9.99 18.95 17.37
N LEU A 72 -11.24 19.41 17.50
CA LEU A 72 -11.60 20.82 17.41
C LEU A 72 -12.02 21.29 18.80
N ILE A 73 -11.24 22.20 19.37
CA ILE A 73 -11.53 22.82 20.66
C ILE A 73 -11.90 24.29 20.49
N ALA A 74 -12.76 24.79 21.37
CA ALA A 74 -13.08 26.20 21.44
C ALA A 74 -13.18 26.67 22.89
N ARG A 75 -12.57 27.81 23.21
CA ARG A 75 -12.61 28.42 24.55
C ARG A 75 -12.55 29.93 24.49
N MET A 76 -12.99 30.59 25.55
CA MET A 76 -12.69 32.00 25.78
C MET A 76 -11.23 32.16 26.19
N GLN A 77 -10.60 33.30 25.90
CA GLN A 77 -9.20 33.58 26.25
C GLN A 77 -8.87 33.25 27.72
N GLY A 78 -8.12 32.15 27.96
CA GLY A 78 -7.77 31.66 29.31
C GLY A 78 -8.94 31.08 30.14
N GLY A 79 -10.11 30.90 29.53
CA GLY A 79 -11.32 30.35 30.14
C GLY A 79 -11.49 28.84 29.92
N PRO A 80 -12.59 28.26 30.43
CA PRO A 80 -12.92 26.84 30.23
C PRO A 80 -13.23 26.53 28.75
N LEU A 81 -13.06 25.26 28.37
CA LEU A 81 -13.49 24.74 27.07
C LEU A 81 -15.01 24.81 26.96
N LEU A 82 -15.49 25.42 25.88
CA LEU A 82 -16.91 25.53 25.52
C LEU A 82 -17.29 24.55 24.42
N PHE A 83 -16.31 24.08 23.65
CA PHE A 83 -16.47 23.08 22.62
C PHE A 83 -15.25 22.18 22.59
N ASP A 84 -15.47 20.88 22.50
CA ASP A 84 -14.44 19.87 22.30
C ASP A 84 -15.10 18.70 21.57
N GLN A 85 -14.75 18.53 20.31
CA GLN A 85 -15.26 17.44 19.47
C GLN A 85 -14.13 16.84 18.66
N THR A 86 -14.20 15.53 18.46
CA THR A 86 -13.25 14.79 17.61
C THR A 86 -13.95 14.27 16.37
N TYR A 87 -13.33 14.51 15.21
CA TYR A 87 -13.85 14.12 13.90
C TYR A 87 -12.90 13.12 13.23
N THR A 88 -13.45 12.09 12.60
CA THR A 88 -12.66 11.04 11.90
C THR A 88 -12.53 11.29 10.40
N VAL A 89 -12.58 12.56 10.01
CA VAL A 89 -12.65 13.03 8.62
C VAL A 89 -11.65 14.17 8.42
N PRO A 90 -11.22 14.47 7.18
CA PRO A 90 -10.29 15.57 6.92
C PRO A 90 -10.90 16.94 7.25
N PHE A 91 -10.03 17.94 7.43
CA PHE A 91 -10.44 19.27 7.93
C PHE A 91 -11.45 19.97 7.03
N LEU A 92 -11.37 19.76 5.71
CA LEU A 92 -12.27 20.37 4.73
C LEU A 92 -13.63 19.65 4.64
N ASP A 93 -13.85 18.58 5.41
CA ASP A 93 -15.11 17.86 5.41
C ASP A 93 -16.26 18.72 5.99
N PRO A 94 -17.47 18.68 5.40
CA PRO A 94 -18.62 19.44 5.89
C PRO A 94 -18.94 19.23 7.37
N GLN A 95 -18.66 18.06 7.95
CA GLN A 95 -18.87 17.79 9.38
C GLN A 95 -17.97 18.65 10.26
N VAL A 96 -16.69 18.81 9.88
CA VAL A 96 -15.74 19.66 10.60
C VAL A 96 -16.10 21.13 10.42
N GLN A 97 -16.50 21.53 9.22
CA GLN A 97 -16.96 22.90 8.94
C GLN A 97 -18.23 23.26 9.74
N ALA A 98 -19.17 22.32 9.88
CA ALA A 98 -20.33 22.47 10.76
C ALA A 98 -19.91 22.59 12.24
N GLY A 99 -18.92 21.80 12.68
CA GLY A 99 -18.32 21.93 14.01
C GLY A 99 -17.72 23.31 14.29
N ILE A 100 -16.97 23.86 13.32
CA ILE A 100 -16.37 25.21 13.42
C ILE A 100 -17.46 26.28 13.58
N THR A 101 -18.52 26.21 12.78
CA THR A 101 -19.65 27.16 12.88
C THR A 101 -20.40 27.02 14.21
N GLN A 102 -20.63 25.80 14.70
CA GLN A 102 -21.25 25.56 16.01
C GLN A 102 -20.39 26.11 17.16
N ALA A 103 -19.08 25.84 17.13
CA ALA A 103 -18.12 26.37 18.10
C ALA A 103 -18.12 27.91 18.13
N GLY A 104 -18.14 28.55 16.95
CA GLY A 104 -18.25 30.00 16.83
C GLY A 104 -19.56 30.55 17.42
N GLY A 105 -20.69 29.86 17.23
CA GLY A 105 -21.97 30.21 17.83
C GLY A 105 -21.94 30.14 19.36
N LEU A 106 -21.32 29.11 19.94
CA LEU A 106 -21.17 28.95 21.38
C LEU A 106 -20.27 30.02 21.99
N LEU A 107 -19.14 30.36 21.34
CA LEU A 107 -18.27 31.44 21.78
C LEU A 107 -18.96 32.80 21.75
N THR A 108 -19.73 33.07 20.69
CA THR A 108 -20.53 34.30 20.57
C THR A 108 -21.60 34.37 21.67
N ALA A 109 -22.30 33.26 21.94
CA ALA A 109 -23.27 33.17 23.03
C ALA A 109 -22.63 33.35 24.42
N ALA A 110 -21.37 32.94 24.58
CA ALA A 110 -20.58 33.16 25.79
C ALA A 110 -20.00 34.59 25.92
N GLY A 111 -20.28 35.48 24.95
CA GLY A 111 -19.88 36.89 25.00
C GLY A 111 -18.59 37.23 24.26
N ALA A 112 -18.10 36.37 23.37
CA ALA A 112 -17.00 36.74 22.47
C ALA A 112 -17.43 37.83 21.47
N VAL A 113 -16.62 38.87 21.31
CA VAL A 113 -16.81 39.96 20.34
C VAL A 113 -16.03 39.70 19.05
N ALA A 114 -14.97 38.91 19.13
CA ALA A 114 -14.20 38.43 18.00
C ALA A 114 -13.77 36.98 18.19
N LEU A 115 -13.52 36.30 17.08
CA LEU A 115 -13.07 34.91 17.02
C LEU A 115 -11.67 34.88 16.42
N LEU A 116 -10.76 34.14 17.04
CA LEU A 116 -9.44 33.81 16.51
C LEU A 116 -9.43 32.33 16.13
N GLY A 117 -9.00 32.03 14.90
CA GLY A 117 -8.88 30.65 14.41
C GLY A 117 -9.93 30.29 13.35
N PRO A 118 -10.00 28.99 12.97
CA PRO A 118 -9.32 27.85 13.59
C PRO A 118 -7.80 27.84 13.37
N ALA A 119 -7.02 27.78 14.45
CA ALA A 119 -5.57 27.70 14.45
C ALA A 119 -5.12 26.25 14.68
N LEU A 120 -4.21 25.73 13.84
CA LEU A 120 -3.62 24.41 14.03
C LEU A 120 -2.57 24.47 15.14
N LEU A 121 -2.81 23.76 16.24
CA LEU A 121 -1.90 23.69 17.38
C LEU A 121 -0.91 22.53 17.29
N SER A 122 -1.35 21.36 16.81
CA SER A 122 -0.50 20.18 16.67
C SER A 122 -0.89 19.35 15.46
N SER A 123 0.11 18.72 14.85
CA SER A 123 -0.04 17.78 13.75
C SER A 123 0.92 16.63 13.95
N LEU A 124 0.39 15.41 13.92
CA LEU A 124 1.16 14.17 14.01
C LEU A 124 0.62 13.19 12.97
N ARG A 125 1.53 12.64 12.16
CA ARG A 125 1.28 11.53 11.25
C ARG A 125 1.98 10.29 11.80
N SER A 126 1.23 9.22 12.00
CA SER A 126 1.74 7.96 12.52
C SER A 126 1.33 6.80 11.62
N LEU A 127 2.25 5.89 11.31
CA LEU A 127 1.90 4.64 10.63
C LEU A 127 1.13 3.75 11.61
N GLN A 128 -0.12 3.41 11.28
CA GLN A 128 -0.97 2.54 12.09
C GLN A 128 -0.83 1.08 11.68
N SER A 129 -0.76 0.84 10.39
CA SER A 129 -0.68 -0.51 9.83
C SER A 129 0.05 -0.48 8.50
N SER A 130 0.74 -1.57 8.19
CA SER A 130 1.29 -1.85 6.87
C SER A 130 0.88 -3.27 6.54
N GLN A 131 0.13 -3.45 5.46
CA GLN A 131 -0.34 -4.76 5.01
C GLN A 131 0.12 -5.00 3.58
N SER A 132 0.78 -6.14 3.35
CA SER A 132 1.15 -6.57 2.01
C SER A 132 0.23 -7.70 1.55
N ASP A 133 -0.30 -7.57 0.34
CA ASP A 133 -1.01 -8.63 -0.37
C ASP A 133 -0.24 -8.98 -1.64
N THR A 134 -0.11 -10.28 -1.91
CA THR A 134 0.71 -10.80 -2.99
C THR A 134 -0.16 -11.63 -3.92
N GLN A 135 -0.28 -11.20 -5.17
CA GLN A 135 -1.15 -11.82 -6.15
C GLN A 135 -0.34 -12.28 -7.37
N ILE A 136 -0.66 -13.47 -7.87
CA ILE A 136 -0.17 -13.93 -9.18
C ILE A 136 -1.05 -13.27 -10.23
N MET A 137 -0.45 -12.42 -11.05
CA MET A 137 -1.15 -11.68 -12.10
C MET A 137 -1.26 -12.50 -13.38
N ASP A 138 -0.20 -13.23 -13.70
CA ASP A 138 -0.13 -14.03 -14.92
C ASP A 138 0.89 -15.17 -14.77
N ARG A 139 0.70 -16.22 -15.56
CA ARG A 139 1.59 -17.38 -15.65
C ARG A 139 1.77 -17.72 -17.12
N GLN A 140 2.99 -17.55 -17.62
CA GLN A 140 3.30 -17.74 -19.04
C GLN A 140 4.40 -18.77 -19.23
N THR A 141 4.14 -19.77 -20.07
CA THR A 141 5.20 -20.65 -20.57
C THR A 141 6.07 -19.90 -21.57
N THR A 142 7.34 -19.69 -21.21
CA THR A 142 8.31 -18.94 -22.03
C THR A 142 9.04 -19.86 -23.00
N GLN A 143 9.32 -21.09 -22.58
CA GLN A 143 10.03 -22.04 -23.40
C GLN A 143 9.66 -23.48 -23.06
N THR A 144 9.74 -24.35 -24.06
CA THR A 144 9.63 -25.80 -23.88
C THR A 144 10.84 -26.49 -24.48
N TYR A 145 11.40 -27.44 -23.74
CA TYR A 145 12.45 -28.32 -24.20
C TYR A 145 11.92 -29.73 -24.26
N LEU A 146 12.15 -30.40 -25.39
CA LEU A 146 11.86 -31.80 -25.59
C LEU A 146 13.16 -32.52 -25.91
N GLY A 147 13.54 -33.47 -25.06
CA GLY A 147 14.70 -34.33 -25.25
C GLY A 147 14.34 -35.78 -24.97
N ALA A 148 15.16 -36.71 -25.45
CA ALA A 148 14.98 -38.12 -25.15
C ALA A 148 16.31 -38.78 -24.79
N GLN A 149 16.29 -39.64 -23.77
CA GLN A 149 17.45 -40.41 -23.33
C GLN A 149 17.10 -41.89 -23.22
N ALA A 150 18.04 -42.76 -23.60
CA ALA A 150 17.90 -44.19 -23.45
C ALA A 150 18.59 -44.67 -22.16
N PHE A 151 17.86 -45.44 -21.36
CA PHE A 151 18.33 -46.05 -20.13
C PHE A 151 18.36 -47.58 -20.31
N VAL A 152 19.52 -48.18 -20.07
CA VAL A 152 19.74 -49.63 -20.19
C VAL A 152 19.74 -50.26 -18.80
N GLY A 153 18.92 -51.28 -18.56
CA GLY A 153 18.85 -51.94 -17.26
C GLY A 153 20.10 -52.77 -16.90
N PRO A 154 20.35 -53.04 -15.61
CA PRO A 154 19.51 -52.68 -14.46
C PRO A 154 19.78 -51.27 -13.92
N GLN A 155 18.74 -50.46 -13.82
CA GLN A 155 18.78 -49.16 -13.14
C GLN A 155 17.38 -48.70 -12.76
N VAL A 156 17.27 -47.73 -11.85
CA VAL A 156 16.01 -47.09 -11.47
C VAL A 156 15.99 -45.68 -12.01
N ILE A 157 14.90 -45.31 -12.69
CA ILE A 157 14.68 -43.97 -13.24
C ILE A 157 13.38 -43.38 -12.70
N PHE A 158 13.30 -42.06 -12.66
CA PHE A 158 12.06 -41.35 -12.35
C PHE A 158 11.38 -40.93 -13.66
N THR A 159 10.10 -41.28 -13.80
CA THR A 159 9.33 -40.98 -15.01
C THR A 159 7.92 -40.47 -14.71
N GLY A 160 7.31 -39.80 -15.67
CA GLY A 160 5.97 -39.23 -15.58
C GLY A 160 5.98 -37.77 -15.14
N GLY A 161 4.99 -37.35 -14.35
CA GLY A 161 4.84 -35.97 -13.89
C GLY A 161 5.79 -35.71 -12.74
N LEU A 162 6.84 -34.94 -12.99
CA LEU A 162 7.87 -34.63 -11.99
C LEU A 162 7.52 -33.37 -11.17
N GLY A 163 6.54 -32.58 -11.63
CA GLY A 163 6.09 -31.35 -10.96
C GLY A 163 7.05 -30.17 -11.21
N VAL A 164 7.11 -29.26 -10.24
CA VAL A 164 7.98 -28.07 -10.31
C VAL A 164 9.35 -28.41 -9.74
N CYS A 165 10.40 -28.15 -10.51
CA CYS A 165 11.79 -28.45 -10.19
C CYS A 165 12.56 -27.18 -9.80
N GLN A 166 13.50 -27.32 -8.86
CA GLN A 166 14.32 -26.20 -8.36
C GLN A 166 15.52 -25.90 -9.26
N SER A 167 15.93 -26.85 -10.10
CA SER A 167 17.03 -26.65 -11.03
C SER A 167 16.93 -27.63 -12.19
N TYR A 168 17.52 -27.23 -13.33
CA TYR A 168 17.66 -28.07 -14.51
C TYR A 168 18.99 -27.82 -15.20
N SER A 169 19.49 -28.82 -15.92
CA SER A 169 20.55 -28.67 -16.91
C SER A 169 20.19 -29.45 -18.17
N LEU A 170 20.45 -28.87 -19.33
CA LEU A 170 20.17 -29.48 -20.62
C LEU A 170 21.45 -30.12 -21.17
N ASP A 171 21.33 -31.32 -21.73
CA ASP A 171 22.39 -31.90 -22.55
C ASP A 171 22.32 -31.42 -24.01
N ALA A 172 23.22 -31.92 -24.87
CA ALA A 172 23.25 -31.59 -26.29
C ALA A 172 22.00 -32.06 -27.07
N GLY A 173 21.20 -32.96 -26.50
CA GLY A 173 19.95 -33.46 -27.04
C GLY A 173 18.70 -32.79 -26.44
N ASN A 174 18.86 -31.69 -25.69
CA ASN A 174 17.81 -31.00 -24.93
C ASN A 174 17.12 -31.88 -23.87
N TYR A 175 17.76 -32.97 -23.46
CA TYR A 175 17.28 -33.78 -22.36
C TYR A 175 17.60 -33.09 -21.04
N ALA A 176 16.56 -32.84 -20.24
CA ALA A 176 16.69 -32.11 -18.99
C ALA A 176 17.03 -33.03 -17.82
N SER A 177 18.23 -32.86 -17.26
CA SER A 177 18.57 -33.37 -15.93
C SER A 177 17.96 -32.44 -14.88
N LEU A 178 17.14 -32.98 -13.99
CA LEU A 178 16.32 -32.20 -13.05
C LEU A 178 16.68 -32.54 -11.61
N SER A 179 16.61 -31.55 -10.71
CA SER A 179 16.83 -31.75 -9.28
C SER A 179 15.87 -30.91 -8.45
N GLY A 180 15.56 -31.39 -7.25
CA GLY A 180 14.66 -30.74 -6.30
C GLY A 180 13.21 -30.65 -6.80
N CYS A 181 12.78 -31.60 -7.66
CA CYS A 181 11.41 -31.64 -8.13
C CYS A 181 10.46 -31.97 -6.98
N SER A 182 9.37 -31.21 -6.87
CA SER A 182 8.33 -31.40 -5.86
C SER A 182 7.67 -32.78 -5.93
N GLY A 183 7.86 -33.49 -7.05
CA GLY A 183 7.02 -34.59 -7.42
C GLY A 183 5.62 -34.10 -7.75
N TYR A 184 4.81 -35.01 -8.26
CA TYR A 184 3.42 -34.76 -8.51
C TYR A 184 2.63 -34.89 -7.19
N THR A 185 1.90 -33.84 -6.79
CA THR A 185 0.87 -33.99 -5.74
C THR A 185 -0.31 -34.74 -6.35
N PRO A 186 -0.89 -35.76 -5.67
CA PRO A 186 -1.89 -36.69 -6.22
C PRO A 186 -3.24 -36.07 -6.68
N TYR A 187 -3.34 -34.74 -6.82
CA TYR A 187 -4.61 -34.01 -6.93
C TYR A 187 -4.82 -33.22 -8.24
N ALA A 188 -3.85 -33.13 -9.16
CA ALA A 188 -3.89 -32.13 -10.24
C ALA A 188 -3.98 -32.63 -11.72
N ASP A 189 -3.94 -33.95 -12.00
CA ASP A 189 -3.92 -34.59 -13.34
C ASP A 189 -3.66 -36.14 -13.27
N PRO A 190 -4.58 -37.03 -13.69
CA PRO A 190 -4.54 -38.43 -13.25
C PRO A 190 -3.70 -39.41 -14.09
N VAL A 191 -2.97 -39.01 -15.15
CA VAL A 191 -2.29 -40.03 -16.00
C VAL A 191 -1.03 -39.55 -16.70
N CYS A 192 0.08 -40.21 -16.40
CA CYS A 192 1.31 -40.14 -17.17
C CYS A 192 1.40 -41.42 -18.00
N PHE A 193 1.07 -41.32 -19.28
CA PHE A 193 0.89 -42.48 -20.14
C PHE A 193 2.25 -42.99 -20.65
N SER A 194 2.55 -44.27 -20.45
CA SER A 194 3.43 -45.00 -21.36
C SER A 194 2.54 -45.77 -22.35
N ALA A 195 2.97 -45.89 -23.61
CA ALA A 195 2.15 -46.47 -24.69
C ALA A 195 1.74 -47.94 -24.47
N LEU A 196 2.30 -48.62 -23.45
CA LEU A 196 2.10 -50.04 -23.15
C LEU A 196 1.77 -50.33 -21.68
N TYR A 197 1.90 -49.35 -20.77
CA TYR A 197 1.68 -49.52 -19.34
C TYR A 197 1.14 -48.22 -18.70
N THR A 198 0.06 -48.32 -17.92
CA THR A 198 -0.43 -47.22 -17.08
C THR A 198 0.46 -47.07 -15.85
N ILE A 199 1.42 -46.15 -15.90
CA ILE A 199 2.34 -45.85 -14.79
C ILE A 199 1.79 -44.62 -14.06
N GLN A 200 1.72 -44.68 -12.73
CA GLN A 200 1.30 -43.52 -11.94
C GLN A 200 2.37 -42.42 -12.00
N CYS A 201 1.95 -41.16 -12.13
CA CYS A 201 2.86 -40.02 -12.23
C CYS A 201 3.80 -39.91 -11.02
N GLY A 202 5.07 -39.56 -11.26
CA GLY A 202 6.07 -39.37 -10.21
C GLY A 202 6.56 -40.67 -9.56
N THR A 203 6.36 -41.82 -10.20
CA THR A 203 6.84 -43.10 -9.69
C THR A 203 8.25 -43.42 -10.16
N GLN A 204 8.96 -44.17 -9.32
CA GLN A 204 10.22 -44.81 -9.68
C GLN A 204 9.92 -46.02 -10.56
N VAL A 205 10.67 -46.17 -11.64
CA VAL A 205 10.61 -47.32 -12.54
C VAL A 205 11.93 -48.06 -12.47
N SER A 206 11.87 -49.34 -12.13
CA SER A 206 13.04 -50.24 -12.15
C SER A 206 13.12 -50.95 -13.50
N ILE A 207 14.22 -50.75 -14.21
CA ILE A 207 14.48 -51.38 -15.51
C ILE A 207 15.12 -52.75 -15.29
N VAL A 208 14.53 -53.78 -15.88
CA VAL A 208 15.06 -55.15 -15.81
C VAL A 208 16.36 -55.27 -16.65
N PRO A 209 17.35 -56.09 -16.24
CA PRO A 209 18.54 -56.35 -17.05
C PRO A 209 18.19 -56.77 -18.49
N GLY A 210 18.88 -56.17 -19.46
CA GLY A 210 18.68 -56.48 -20.89
C GLY A 210 17.48 -55.79 -21.54
N SER A 211 16.76 -54.93 -20.82
CA SER A 211 15.74 -54.03 -21.37
C SER A 211 16.29 -52.62 -21.58
N ILE A 212 15.71 -51.89 -22.53
CA ILE A 212 16.00 -50.48 -22.79
C ILE A 212 14.72 -49.67 -22.63
N ILE A 213 14.78 -48.57 -21.87
CA ILE A 213 13.71 -47.57 -21.82
C ILE A 213 14.19 -46.30 -22.49
N VAL A 214 13.43 -45.82 -23.48
CA VAL A 214 13.60 -44.50 -24.09
C VAL A 214 12.64 -43.55 -23.39
N GLU A 215 13.18 -42.62 -22.63
CA GLU A 215 12.43 -41.63 -21.86
C GLU A 215 12.45 -40.29 -22.59
N GLY A 216 11.28 -39.83 -23.02
CA GLY A 216 11.08 -38.51 -23.60
C GLY A 216 10.67 -37.52 -22.53
N ARG A 217 11.41 -36.44 -22.35
CA ARG A 217 11.18 -35.45 -21.31
C ARG A 217 10.78 -34.12 -21.91
N LEU A 218 9.64 -33.60 -21.47
CA LEU A 218 9.17 -32.25 -21.74
C LEU A 218 9.39 -31.38 -20.51
N LEU A 219 10.31 -30.41 -20.62
CA LEU A 219 10.54 -29.38 -19.61
C LEU A 219 9.91 -28.07 -20.08
N SER A 220 8.99 -27.54 -19.29
CA SER A 220 8.39 -26.21 -19.48
C SER A 220 9.06 -25.18 -18.57
N LEU A 221 9.57 -24.10 -19.14
CA LEU A 221 10.02 -22.94 -18.40
C LEU A 221 8.83 -21.98 -18.31
N VAL A 222 8.46 -21.64 -17.08
CA VAL A 222 7.28 -20.82 -16.83
C VAL A 222 7.67 -19.60 -16.02
N THR A 223 7.28 -18.44 -16.52
CA THR A 223 7.45 -17.17 -15.80
C THR A 223 6.14 -16.84 -15.10
N ILE A 224 6.22 -16.59 -13.80
CA ILE A 224 5.11 -16.17 -12.96
C ILE A 224 5.28 -14.69 -12.68
N PHE A 225 4.33 -13.88 -13.15
CA PHE A 225 4.29 -12.46 -12.85
C PHE A 225 3.55 -12.27 -11.54
N GLN A 226 4.25 -11.78 -10.53
CA GLN A 226 3.73 -11.65 -9.18
C GLN A 226 3.80 -10.20 -8.72
N THR A 227 2.67 -9.64 -8.34
CA THR A 227 2.61 -8.26 -7.81
C THR A 227 2.36 -8.32 -6.32
N THR A 228 3.23 -7.68 -5.55
CA THR A 228 3.03 -7.45 -4.12
C THR A 228 2.59 -6.00 -3.91
N THR A 229 1.36 -5.80 -3.44
CA THR A 229 0.83 -4.49 -3.10
C THR A 229 0.92 -4.30 -1.59
N THR A 230 1.67 -3.30 -1.16
CA THR A 230 1.75 -2.89 0.25
C THR A 230 0.89 -1.66 0.47
N THR A 231 -0.10 -1.77 1.34
CA THR A 231 -1.00 -0.70 1.73
C THR A 231 -0.60 -0.20 3.12
N ASP A 232 -0.03 1.00 3.16
CA ASP A 232 0.35 1.69 4.39
C ASP A 232 -0.81 2.58 4.85
N THR A 233 -1.31 2.32 6.05
CA THR A 233 -2.38 3.12 6.65
C THR A 233 -1.79 4.07 7.68
N TYR A 234 -1.92 5.37 7.44
CA TYR A 234 -1.47 6.42 8.33
C TYR A 234 -2.64 7.03 9.10
N LEU A 235 -2.45 7.34 10.38
CA LEU A 235 -3.34 8.17 11.17
C LEU A 235 -2.75 9.57 11.29
N ASN A 236 -3.50 10.55 10.78
CA ASN A 236 -3.22 11.97 10.89
C ASN A 236 -4.06 12.56 12.02
N THR A 237 -3.41 12.81 13.16
CA THR A 237 -4.00 13.49 14.32
C THR A 237 -3.69 14.98 14.25
N LEU A 238 -4.74 15.82 14.23
CA LEU A 238 -4.65 17.28 14.18
C LEU A 238 -5.45 17.89 15.33
N LEU A 239 -4.89 18.90 16.00
CA LEU A 239 -5.61 19.69 16.99
C LEU A 239 -5.80 21.11 16.48
N TYR A 240 -7.05 21.53 16.33
CA TYR A 240 -7.43 22.90 15.99
C TYR A 240 -8.08 23.59 17.18
N GLU A 241 -7.74 24.86 17.37
CA GLU A 241 -8.33 25.71 18.40
C GLU A 241 -9.00 26.95 17.81
N ILE A 242 -10.16 27.30 18.36
CA ILE A 242 -10.86 28.57 18.15
C ILE A 242 -10.92 29.32 19.48
N GLU A 243 -10.34 30.52 19.54
CA GLU A 243 -10.37 31.36 20.74
C GLU A 243 -11.37 32.51 20.59
N GLY A 244 -12.23 32.67 21.58
CA GLY A 244 -13.12 33.82 21.71
C GLY A 244 -12.45 34.97 22.46
N ILE A 245 -12.45 36.16 21.86
CA ILE A 245 -11.97 37.39 22.50
C ILE A 245 -13.14 38.08 23.21
N PRO A 246 -13.10 38.26 24.55
CA PRO A 246 -14.13 39.00 25.27
C PRO A 246 -14.10 40.51 24.90
N PRO A 247 -15.19 41.26 25.19
CA PRO A 247 -15.12 42.72 25.09
C PRO A 247 -13.99 43.21 26.01
N GLY A 248 -13.09 44.05 25.47
CA GLY A 248 -12.09 44.71 26.31
C GLY A 248 -12.78 45.42 27.46
N SER A 249 -12.23 45.32 28.68
CA SER A 249 -12.74 46.14 29.79
C SER A 249 -12.77 47.59 29.31
N PRO A 250 -13.85 48.36 29.55
CA PRO A 250 -13.79 49.79 29.30
C PRO A 250 -12.61 50.31 30.12
N VAL A 251 -11.53 50.70 29.44
CA VAL A 251 -10.48 51.49 30.06
C VAL A 251 -11.24 52.70 30.62
N PRO A 252 -11.16 52.99 31.94
CA PRO A 252 -11.76 54.20 32.46
C PRO A 252 -11.17 55.36 31.68
N GLU A 253 -11.96 55.95 30.79
CA GLU A 253 -11.60 57.22 30.19
C GLU A 253 -11.30 58.14 31.37
N PRO A 254 -10.08 58.70 31.50
CA PRO A 254 -9.81 59.65 32.56
C PRO A 254 -10.83 60.76 32.40
N GLY A 255 -11.74 60.85 33.38
CA GLY A 255 -12.85 61.80 33.35
C GLY A 255 -12.29 63.16 32.95
N SER A 256 -12.76 63.68 31.81
CA SER A 256 -12.40 65.01 31.30
C SER A 256 -13.16 66.12 32.03
N THR A 257 -14.05 65.76 32.96
CA THR A 257 -14.86 66.65 33.78
C THR A 257 -14.09 67.53 34.79
N PRO A 258 -12.98 67.13 35.45
CA PRO A 258 -12.21 68.03 36.31
C PRO A 258 -11.35 69.02 35.51
N LEU A 259 -10.96 68.72 34.26
CA LEU A 259 -10.15 69.62 33.43
C LEU A 259 -10.96 70.79 32.85
N VAL A 260 -12.24 70.57 32.53
CA VAL A 260 -13.14 71.64 32.07
C VAL A 260 -13.47 72.61 33.22
N LEU A 261 -13.61 72.11 34.45
CA LEU A 261 -13.88 72.94 35.63
C LEU A 261 -12.65 73.74 36.10
N CYS A 262 -11.45 73.15 36.05
CA CYS A 262 -10.21 73.89 36.32
C CYS A 262 -9.90 74.96 35.25
N GLY A 263 -10.25 74.71 33.98
CA GLY A 263 -10.07 75.69 32.89
C GLY A 263 -10.92 76.96 33.06
N LEU A 264 -12.16 76.83 33.55
CA LEU A 264 -13.06 77.98 33.76
C LEU A 264 -12.68 78.83 34.98
N ALA A 265 -12.14 78.22 36.05
CA ALA A 265 -11.65 78.97 37.21
C ALA A 265 -10.44 79.86 36.83
N GLY A 266 -9.50 79.34 36.02
CA GLY A 266 -8.34 80.08 35.56
C GLY A 266 -8.68 81.30 34.68
N LEU A 267 -9.74 81.20 33.86
CA LEU A 267 -10.17 82.29 32.98
C LEU A 267 -10.75 83.48 33.78
N SER A 268 -11.44 83.22 34.89
CA SER A 268 -12.04 84.26 35.73
C SER A 268 -10.99 85.12 36.49
N VAL A 269 -9.86 84.51 36.86
CA VAL A 269 -8.74 85.19 37.53
C VAL A 269 -7.92 86.01 36.54
N ALA A 270 -7.68 85.48 35.33
CA ALA A 270 -6.96 86.20 34.27
C ALA A 270 -7.73 87.44 33.77
N ALA A 271 -9.07 87.36 33.68
CA ALA A 271 -9.90 88.51 33.32
C ALA A 271 -9.87 89.63 34.37
N ARG A 272 -9.81 89.29 35.66
CA ARG A 272 -9.70 90.28 36.76
C ARG A 272 -8.31 90.92 36.87
N ALA A 273 -7.25 90.25 36.44
CA ALA A 273 -5.90 90.82 36.41
C ALA A 273 -5.73 91.87 35.30
N ARG A 274 -6.33 91.65 34.11
CA ARG A 274 -6.24 92.58 32.98
C ARG A 274 -6.96 93.91 33.22
N THR A 275 -8.09 93.92 33.93
CA THR A 275 -8.81 95.17 34.25
C THR A 275 -8.09 96.04 35.27
N ARG A 276 -7.28 95.46 36.16
CA ARG A 276 -6.43 96.22 37.12
C ARG A 276 -5.20 96.83 36.45
N ALA A 277 -4.60 96.16 35.46
CA ALA A 277 -3.46 96.69 34.71
C ALA A 277 -3.84 97.92 33.85
N MET A 278 -5.02 97.90 33.23
CA MET A 278 -5.51 99.03 32.42
C MET A 278 -5.79 100.30 33.26
N ARG A 279 -6.22 100.16 34.52
CA ARG A 279 -6.43 101.32 35.42
C ARG A 279 -5.12 101.97 35.90
N LYS A 280 -4.01 101.23 35.95
CA LYS A 280 -2.69 101.81 36.28
C LYS A 280 -2.13 102.64 35.12
N LYS A 281 -2.26 102.14 33.88
CA LYS A 281 -1.75 102.81 32.68
C LYS A 281 -2.47 104.14 32.37
N LEU A 282 -3.74 104.27 32.76
CA LEU A 282 -4.53 105.51 32.62
C LEU A 282 -4.17 106.61 33.63
N ARG A 283 -3.45 106.30 34.73
CA ARG A 283 -2.94 107.34 35.66
C ARG A 283 -1.61 107.94 35.24
N GLU A 284 -0.81 107.23 34.45
CA GLU A 284 0.51 107.73 34.01
C GLU A 284 0.45 108.68 32.81
N ILE A 285 -0.65 108.69 32.05
CA ILE A 285 -0.83 109.60 30.89
C ILE A 285 -1.28 111.01 31.33
N SER A 286 -1.76 111.20 32.56
CA SER A 286 -2.24 112.50 33.05
C SER A 286 -1.13 113.43 33.59
N CYS A 287 0.14 113.03 33.56
CA CYS A 287 1.27 113.82 34.07
C CYS A 287 2.22 114.36 32.99
N THR A 288 1.90 114.22 31.70
CA THR A 288 2.73 114.75 30.61
C THR A 288 1.90 115.61 29.66
N LEU A 289 1.51 116.79 30.13
CA LEU A 289 1.04 117.90 29.29
C LEU A 289 1.85 119.15 29.68
N PRO A 290 2.70 119.68 28.79
CA PRO A 290 3.52 120.85 29.10
C PRO A 290 2.64 122.12 29.15
N ARG A 291 2.88 122.95 30.17
CA ARG A 291 2.41 124.35 30.20
C ARG A 291 3.12 125.12 29.10
N LEU A 292 2.34 125.62 28.14
CA LEU A 292 2.57 126.87 27.41
C LEU A 292 1.22 127.54 27.25
#